data_AF-A0A0R2K6L9-F1
#
_entry.id   AF-A0A0R2K6L9-F1
#
_cell.length_a   1.000
_cell.length_b   1.000
_cell.length_c   1.000
_cell.angle_alpha   90.00
_cell.angle_beta   90.00
_cell.angle_gamma   90.00
#
_symmetry.space_group_name_H-M   'P 1'
#
loop_
_entity.id
_entity.type
_entity.pdbx_description
1 polymer ?
#
loop_
_entity_poly.entity_id
_entity_poly.type
_entity_poly.pdbx_seq_one_letter_code
_entity_poly.pdbx_strand_id
1 'polypeptide(L)'
;MSIQIKAIHNQIDINLPNEPFKIWGQMIPSLENVKWDYTIKRFEQTSTQCFPNENYDYDDNAIYLGAYEGEKCIGLAILQKDMFKYLYLDDLKVNSAYRKHGIGSKLIAACMNEAKK
;
A
#
# COMPACT_ATOMS: atom_id res chain seq x y z
N MET A 1 -19.32 -5.99 7.34
CA MET A 1 -18.36 -5.89 6.23
C MET A 1 -17.37 -7.06 6.35
N SER A 2 -17.50 -8.10 5.53
CA SER A 2 -16.58 -9.24 5.56
C SER A 2 -15.49 -9.03 4.52
N ILE A 3 -14.27 -8.71 4.97
CA ILE A 3 -13.13 -8.49 4.10
C ILE A 3 -12.27 -9.76 4.10
N GLN A 4 -12.00 -10.28 2.90
CA GLN A 4 -11.16 -11.46 2.69
C GLN A 4 -9.85 -11.05 2.00
N ILE A 5 -8.73 -11.65 2.41
CA ILE A 5 -7.46 -11.51 1.70
C ILE A 5 -7.25 -12.74 0.83
N LYS A 6 -6.95 -12.54 -0.46
CA LYS A 6 -6.77 -13.61 -1.45
C LYS A 6 -5.62 -13.28 -2.39
N ALA A 7 -5.02 -14.30 -3.01
CA ALA A 7 -4.13 -14.08 -4.13
C ALA A 7 -4.89 -13.49 -5.33
N ILE A 8 -4.25 -12.60 -6.06
CA ILE A 8 -4.79 -12.02 -7.29
C ILE A 8 -4.23 -12.79 -8.49
N HIS A 9 -5.10 -13.12 -9.45
CA HIS A 9 -4.75 -13.87 -10.65
C HIS A 9 -5.26 -13.20 -11.94
N ASN A 10 -5.61 -11.91 -11.88
CA ASN A 10 -6.14 -11.18 -13.03
C ASN A 10 -5.51 -9.78 -13.14
N GLN A 11 -5.38 -9.32 -14.38
CA GLN A 11 -4.74 -8.06 -14.75
C GLN A 11 -5.47 -6.83 -14.18
N ILE A 12 -6.79 -6.93 -14.02
CA ILE A 12 -7.63 -5.81 -13.60
C ILE A 12 -7.34 -5.45 -12.14
N ASP A 13 -7.28 -6.46 -11.26
CA ASP A 13 -7.10 -6.26 -9.82
C ASP A 13 -5.66 -5.91 -9.45
N ILE A 14 -4.65 -6.38 -10.19
CA ILE A 14 -3.26 -5.92 -9.96
C ILE A 14 -3.06 -4.46 -10.38
N ASN A 15 -3.90 -3.95 -11.29
CA ASN A 15 -3.92 -2.55 -11.72
C ASN A 15 -4.96 -1.71 -10.95
N LEU A 16 -5.21 -2.04 -9.67
CA LEU A 16 -6.10 -1.28 -8.82
C LEU A 16 -5.71 0.22 -8.84
N PRO A 17 -6.62 1.13 -9.28
CA PRO A 17 -6.29 2.54 -9.44
C PRO A 17 -5.89 3.22 -8.14
N ASN A 18 -5.00 4.19 -8.25
CA ASN A 18 -4.70 5.10 -7.15
C ASN A 18 -5.88 6.06 -6.93
N GLU A 19 -6.22 6.27 -5.67
CA GLU A 19 -7.26 7.22 -5.28
C GLU A 19 -6.66 8.36 -4.44
N PRO A 20 -7.17 9.60 -4.61
CA PRO A 20 -6.63 10.78 -3.95
C PRO A 20 -6.56 10.66 -2.43
N PHE A 21 -5.58 11.32 -1.83
CA PHE A 21 -5.43 11.46 -0.38
C PHE A 21 -5.14 12.90 0.02
N LYS A 22 -5.50 13.22 1.26
CA LYS A 22 -5.43 14.57 1.81
C LYS A 22 -4.01 14.90 2.24
N ILE A 23 -3.49 16.04 1.77
CA ILE A 23 -2.27 16.68 2.26
C ILE A 23 -2.68 17.75 3.28
N TRP A 24 -2.29 17.55 4.53
CA TRP A 24 -2.68 18.42 5.65
C TRP A 24 -1.50 19.10 6.35
N GLY A 25 -0.28 18.78 5.92
CA GLY A 25 0.94 19.36 6.47
C GLY A 25 2.19 18.83 5.79
N GLN A 26 3.32 19.29 6.28
CA GLN A 26 4.65 18.94 5.82
C GLN A 26 5.44 18.32 6.98
N MET A 27 6.05 17.16 6.73
CA MET A 27 7.07 16.59 7.62
C MET A 27 8.39 17.32 7.36
N ILE A 28 8.99 17.86 8.41
CA ILE A 28 10.29 18.55 8.39
C ILE A 28 11.27 17.68 9.17
N PRO A 29 12.10 16.86 8.48
CA PRO A 29 13.10 16.03 9.15
C PRO A 29 14.26 16.91 9.67
N SER A 30 14.87 16.50 10.78
CA SER A 30 16.09 17.07 11.31
C SER A 30 17.09 15.98 11.70
N LEU A 31 18.38 16.31 11.63
CA LEU A 31 19.47 15.45 12.07
C LEU A 31 20.37 16.27 13.00
N GLU A 32 20.26 16.02 14.30
CA GLU A 32 21.06 16.69 15.32
C GLU A 32 21.76 15.67 16.20
N ASN A 33 23.05 15.87 16.47
CA ASN A 33 23.86 14.93 17.25
C ASN A 33 23.73 13.46 16.78
N VAL A 34 23.70 13.24 15.46
CA VAL A 34 23.55 11.90 14.83
C VAL A 34 22.19 11.24 15.11
N LYS A 35 21.23 11.96 15.69
CA LYS A 35 19.86 11.49 15.92
C LYS A 35 18.91 12.12 14.89
N TRP A 36 18.20 11.25 14.17
CA TRP A 36 17.08 11.68 13.33
C TRP A 36 15.86 12.01 14.18
N ASP A 37 15.23 13.13 13.87
CA ASP A 37 13.94 13.54 14.41
C ASP A 37 13.08 14.17 13.30
N TYR A 38 11.83 14.50 13.59
CA TYR A 38 10.99 15.23 12.67
C TYR A 38 9.94 16.08 13.40
N THR A 39 9.61 17.22 12.79
CA THR A 39 8.45 18.02 13.19
C THR A 39 7.41 18.01 12.08
N ILE A 40 6.15 18.32 12.41
CA ILE A 40 5.08 18.44 11.43
C ILE A 40 4.56 19.87 11.44
N LYS A 41 4.71 20.57 10.31
CA LYS A 41 4.06 21.86 10.07
C LYS A 41 2.70 21.61 9.45
N ARG A 42 1.62 21.94 10.15
CA ARG A 42 0.26 21.88 9.60
C ARG A 42 0.02 23.03 8.62
N PHE A 43 -0.68 22.76 7.53
CA PHE A 43 -1.10 23.80 6.59
C PHE A 43 -2.40 24.45 7.06
N GLU A 44 -2.57 25.74 6.78
CA GLU A 44 -3.82 26.47 7.04
C GLU A 44 -4.96 25.93 6.17
N GLN A 45 -4.63 25.60 4.92
CA GLN A 45 -5.54 24.97 3.97
C GLN A 45 -4.98 23.63 3.50
N THR A 46 -5.86 22.66 3.35
CA THR A 46 -5.47 21.30 2.96
C THR A 46 -5.69 21.11 1.47
N SER A 47 -4.77 20.40 0.82
CA SER A 47 -4.90 20.03 -0.58
C SER A 47 -5.07 18.51 -0.73
N THR A 48 -5.19 18.07 -1.97
CA THR A 48 -5.30 16.65 -2.32
C THR A 48 -4.22 16.32 -3.33
N GLN A 49 -3.66 15.12 -3.20
CA GLN A 49 -2.75 14.54 -4.18
C GLN A 49 -3.23 13.14 -4.55
N CYS A 50 -2.97 12.72 -5.78
CA CYS A 50 -3.14 11.35 -6.22
C CYS A 50 -1.82 10.92 -6.88
N PHE A 51 -1.33 9.73 -6.53
CA PHE A 51 -0.25 9.13 -7.31
C PHE A 51 -0.76 8.76 -8.70
N PRO A 52 0.11 8.74 -9.73
CA PRO A 52 -0.27 8.23 -11.04
C PRO A 52 -0.72 6.77 -10.94
N ASN A 53 -1.53 6.31 -11.89
CA ASN A 53 -1.84 4.89 -11.96
C ASN A 53 -0.63 4.13 -12.50
N GLU A 54 -0.38 2.98 -11.88
CA GLU A 54 0.61 2.04 -12.37
C GLU A 54 -0.02 1.20 -13.49
N ASN A 55 0.81 0.73 -14.42
CA ASN A 55 0.43 -0.20 -15.47
C ASN A 55 1.28 -1.46 -15.32
N TYR A 56 1.02 -2.21 -14.24
CA TYR A 56 1.75 -3.43 -13.93
C TYR A 56 1.42 -4.50 -14.97
N ASP A 57 2.44 -5.07 -15.58
CA ASP A 57 2.33 -6.36 -16.24
C ASP A 57 2.47 -7.47 -15.18
N TYR A 58 1.72 -8.56 -15.37
CA TYR A 58 1.82 -9.70 -14.46
C TYR A 58 3.22 -10.33 -14.53
N ASP A 59 3.86 -10.47 -13.37
CA ASP A 59 5.18 -11.10 -13.20
C ASP A 59 5.03 -12.36 -12.33
N ASP A 60 5.44 -13.51 -12.87
CA ASP A 60 5.43 -14.80 -12.18
C ASP A 60 6.34 -14.82 -10.93
N ASN A 61 7.29 -13.90 -10.82
CA ASN A 61 8.20 -13.79 -9.68
C ASN A 61 7.66 -12.89 -8.55
N ALA A 62 6.58 -12.16 -8.81
CA ALA A 62 5.90 -11.33 -7.82
C ALA A 62 4.76 -12.08 -7.14
N ILE A 63 4.36 -11.62 -5.96
CA ILE A 63 3.19 -12.11 -5.23
C ILE A 63 2.19 -10.97 -5.12
N TYR A 64 0.98 -11.21 -5.61
CA TYR A 64 -0.11 -10.24 -5.61
C TYR A 64 -1.19 -10.66 -4.61
N LEU A 65 -1.46 -9.82 -3.62
CA LEU A 65 -2.50 -10.05 -2.62
C LEU A 65 -3.56 -8.96 -2.71
N GLY A 66 -4.83 -9.37 -2.76
CA GLY A 66 -5.98 -8.48 -2.82
C GLY A 66 -6.83 -8.56 -1.56
N ALA A 67 -7.35 -7.42 -1.13
CA ALA A 67 -8.42 -7.33 -0.14
C ALA A 67 -9.75 -7.20 -0.88
N TYR A 68 -10.70 -8.09 -0.57
CA TYR A 68 -11.97 -8.18 -1.28
C TYR A 68 -13.16 -7.97 -0.34
N GLU A 69 -14.12 -7.16 -0.80
CA GLU A 69 -15.49 -7.15 -0.31
C GLU A 69 -16.38 -7.84 -1.35
N GLY A 70 -16.74 -9.10 -1.10
CA GLY A 70 -17.37 -9.93 -2.12
C GLY A 70 -16.40 -10.21 -3.27
N GLU A 71 -16.77 -9.79 -4.49
CA GLU A 71 -15.93 -9.90 -5.69
C GLU A 71 -15.14 -8.62 -5.99
N LYS A 72 -15.41 -7.53 -5.26
CA LYS A 72 -14.77 -6.25 -5.49
C LYS A 72 -13.41 -6.19 -4.81
N CYS A 73 -12.33 -6.06 -5.59
CA CYS A 73 -11.02 -5.71 -5.07
C CYS A 73 -11.03 -4.27 -4.54
N ILE A 74 -10.71 -4.10 -3.25
CA ILE A 74 -10.72 -2.82 -2.53
C ILE A 74 -9.35 -2.45 -1.95
N GLY A 75 -8.36 -3.32 -2.13
CA GLY A 75 -6.99 -3.09 -1.70
C GLY A 75 -6.06 -4.12 -2.33
N LEU A 76 -4.79 -3.75 -2.44
CA LEU A 76 -3.76 -4.48 -3.17
C LEU A 76 -2.46 -4.39 -2.37
N ALA A 77 -1.71 -5.48 -2.34
CA ALA A 77 -0.31 -5.50 -1.94
C ALA A 77 0.48 -6.31 -2.98
N ILE A 78 1.58 -5.73 -3.46
CA ILE A 78 2.50 -6.38 -4.39
C ILE A 78 3.81 -6.63 -3.66
N LEU A 79 4.27 -7.88 -3.68
CA LEU A 79 5.54 -8.28 -3.09
C LEU A 79 6.49 -8.74 -4.18
N GLN A 80 7.71 -8.22 -4.17
CA GLN A 80 8.76 -8.63 -5.10
C GLN A 80 9.88 -9.38 -4.37
N LYS A 81 10.31 -10.48 -4.97
CA LYS A 81 11.55 -11.15 -4.60
C LYS A 81 12.68 -10.49 -5.40
N ASP A 82 13.53 -9.75 -4.70
CA ASP A 82 14.69 -9.12 -5.32
C ASP A 82 15.97 -9.93 -5.00
N MET A 83 17.13 -9.45 -5.45
CA MET A 83 18.45 -10.07 -5.38
C MET A 83 18.91 -10.47 -3.95
N PHE A 84 18.26 -9.96 -2.91
CA PHE A 84 18.57 -10.27 -1.50
C PHE A 84 17.54 -11.23 -0.88
N LYS A 85 17.82 -11.73 0.33
CA LYS A 85 16.95 -12.65 1.08
C LYS A 85 15.67 -11.98 1.64
N TYR A 86 15.22 -10.89 1.04
CA TYR A 86 14.09 -10.11 1.51
C TYR A 86 12.95 -10.17 0.50
N LEU A 87 11.73 -10.24 1.03
CA LEU A 87 10.51 -10.05 0.27
C LEU A 87 10.07 -8.60 0.45
N TYR A 88 10.17 -7.81 -0.61
CA TYR A 88 9.90 -6.37 -0.57
C TYR A 88 8.42 -6.10 -0.78
N LEU A 89 7.82 -5.28 0.07
CA LEU A 89 6.50 -4.69 -0.19
C LEU A 89 6.69 -3.52 -1.15
N ASP A 90 6.44 -3.79 -2.42
CA ASP A 90 6.66 -2.86 -3.53
C ASP A 90 5.52 -1.84 -3.63
N ASP A 91 4.28 -2.31 -3.50
CA ASP A 91 3.09 -1.46 -3.54
C ASP A 91 2.06 -1.90 -2.49
N LEU A 92 1.35 -0.92 -1.93
CA LEU A 92 0.27 -1.12 -0.97
C LEU A 92 -0.83 -0.07 -1.15
N LYS A 93 -2.00 -0.52 -1.58
CA LYS A 93 -3.16 0.33 -1.86
C LYS A 93 -4.39 -0.13 -1.10
N VAL A 94 -5.20 0.84 -0.70
CA VAL A 94 -6.57 0.62 -0.19
C VAL A 94 -7.44 1.75 -0.72
N ASN A 95 -8.60 1.42 -1.29
CA ASN A 95 -9.57 2.40 -1.78
C ASN A 95 -9.99 3.34 -0.65
N SER A 96 -10.11 4.63 -0.96
CA SER A 96 -10.36 5.75 -0.05
C SER A 96 -11.52 5.50 0.91
N ALA A 97 -12.66 4.99 0.40
CA ALA A 97 -13.84 4.66 1.21
C ALA A 97 -13.57 3.58 2.28
N TYR A 98 -12.52 2.77 2.10
CA TYR A 98 -12.15 1.65 2.96
C TYR A 98 -10.88 1.93 3.79
N ARG A 99 -10.22 3.08 3.60
CA ARG A 99 -9.06 3.49 4.42
C ARG A 99 -9.46 3.70 5.88
N LYS A 100 -8.52 3.56 6.81
CA LYS A 100 -8.72 3.66 8.27
C LYS A 100 -9.64 2.58 8.89
N HIS A 101 -9.96 1.51 8.16
CA HIS A 101 -10.71 0.35 8.66
C HIS A 101 -9.82 -0.88 8.91
N GLY A 102 -8.49 -0.71 9.01
CA GLY A 102 -7.54 -1.79 9.29
C GLY A 102 -7.22 -2.73 8.12
N ILE A 103 -7.73 -2.47 6.91
CA ILE A 103 -7.51 -3.33 5.73
C ILE A 103 -6.03 -3.38 5.33
N GLY A 104 -5.32 -2.23 5.33
CA GLY A 104 -3.88 -2.20 5.08
C GLY A 104 -3.08 -3.06 6.06
N SER A 105 -3.46 -3.04 7.36
CA SER A 105 -2.85 -3.93 8.36
C SER A 105 -3.12 -5.40 8.09
N LYS A 106 -4.32 -5.76 7.60
CA LYS A 106 -4.64 -7.14 7.21
C LYS A 106 -3.82 -7.60 6.01
N LEU A 107 -3.63 -6.74 5.01
CA LEU A 107 -2.75 -7.01 3.87
C LEU A 107 -1.31 -7.23 4.34
N ILE A 108 -0.75 -6.33 5.15
CA ILE A 108 0.61 -6.48 5.71
C ILE A 108 0.75 -7.79 6.49
N ALA A 109 -0.23 -8.16 7.31
CA ALA A 109 -0.19 -9.43 8.04
C ALA A 109 -0.16 -10.65 7.09
N ALA A 110 -0.88 -10.59 5.97
CA ALA A 110 -0.81 -11.62 4.94
C ALA A 110 0.56 -11.63 4.22
N CYS A 111 1.10 -10.46 3.88
CA CYS A 111 2.46 -10.34 3.33
C CYS A 111 3.52 -10.97 4.25
N MET A 112 3.39 -10.76 5.57
CA MET A 112 4.30 -11.36 6.55
C MET A 112 4.18 -12.90 6.63
N ASN A 113 3.04 -13.47 6.27
CA ASN A 113 2.91 -14.93 6.16
C ASN A 113 3.60 -15.45 4.89
N GLU A 114 3.56 -14.70 3.78
CA GLU A 114 4.30 -15.02 2.57
C GLU A 114 5.82 -14.94 2.78
N ALA A 115 6.30 -13.91 3.51
CA ALA A 115 7.72 -13.71 3.78
C ALA A 115 8.36 -14.79 4.69
N LYS A 116 7.55 -15.60 5.37
CA LYS A 116 8.02 -16.69 6.25
C LYS A 116 8.12 -18.04 5.55
N LYS A 117 7.65 -18.14 4.31
CA LYS A 117 7.75 -19.35 3.49
C LYS A 117 9.15 -19.46 2.89
#